data_AF-A0A194WY58-F1
#
_entry.id   AF-A0A194WY58-F1
#
_cell.length_a   1.000
_cell.length_b   1.000
_cell.length_c   1.000
_cell.angle_alpha   90.00
_cell.angle_beta   90.00
_cell.angle_gamma   90.00
#
_symmetry.space_group_name_H-M   'P 1'
#
loop_
_entity.id
_entity.type
_entity.pdbx_description
1 polymer ?
#
loop_
_entity_poly.entity_id
_entity_poly.type
_entity_poly.pdbx_seq_one_letter_code
_entity_poly.pdbx_strand_id
1 'polypeptide(L)'
;MLIGLVFFGRREMVKVLDCYLKRNLKDNGGLLDQVIFTVHTDNEEDLAYLEDLLKTSPRYSKHIQTQTYSDGWYTANWEPVKDPKAVYIKIDDDVVFIENKTISAVVTRLLDNPQYFAVSANVLNNPSLSWVHYHISDFNKDGSTPAPYAGHRWLPARVPPGSPYNIEDSPVSTFTYDAFGPSLGNWAAAAQSHYSFLHHLEKGDTWRYEFDTWDYSYTRLSINFFAIRGKDIMDAFPFPFSDDEAFLTEIRLAELKGMWHGLTDTDLMSRYKAYADEMVCVNIPVM
;
A
#
# COMPACT_ATOMS: atom_id res chain seq x y z
N MET A 1 8.70 -3.38 -18.63
CA MET A 1 9.73 -2.77 -17.76
C MET A 1 9.19 -2.72 -16.34
N LEU A 2 10.01 -2.87 -15.30
CA LEU A 2 9.59 -2.71 -13.90
C LEU A 2 10.26 -1.47 -13.30
N ILE A 3 9.46 -0.50 -12.87
CA ILE A 3 9.92 0.84 -12.50
C ILE A 3 9.56 1.11 -11.04
N GLY A 4 10.55 1.43 -10.21
CA GLY A 4 10.28 2.04 -8.91
C GLY A 4 9.93 3.51 -9.10
N LEU A 5 8.79 3.96 -8.57
CA LEU A 5 8.35 5.35 -8.59
C LEU A 5 8.32 5.84 -7.14
N VAL A 6 9.38 6.53 -6.72
CA VAL A 6 9.59 6.94 -5.33
C VAL A 6 9.10 8.37 -5.15
N PHE A 7 8.12 8.58 -4.27
CA PHE A 7 7.61 9.91 -3.94
C PHE A 7 8.59 10.53 -2.92
N PHE A 8 9.47 11.42 -3.38
CA PHE A 8 10.62 11.91 -2.63
C PHE A 8 10.33 13.24 -1.92
N GLY A 9 10.25 13.24 -0.59
CA GLY A 9 10.14 14.47 0.21
C GLY A 9 11.22 14.64 1.30
N ARG A 10 11.74 13.55 1.87
CA ARG A 10 12.50 13.52 3.15
C ARG A 10 13.77 12.69 3.04
N ARG A 11 14.95 13.32 2.96
CA ARG A 11 16.24 12.61 2.78
C ARG A 11 16.55 11.58 3.86
N GLU A 12 16.17 11.84 5.11
CA GLU A 12 16.56 10.96 6.24
C GLU A 12 15.92 9.58 6.14
N MET A 13 14.71 9.50 5.59
CA MET A 13 14.06 8.22 5.31
C MET A 13 14.66 7.57 4.05
N VAL A 14 14.93 8.36 3.01
CA VAL A 14 15.51 7.85 1.75
C VAL A 14 16.93 7.30 1.91
N LYS A 15 17.72 7.80 2.87
CA LYS A 15 19.01 7.20 3.26
C LYS A 15 18.87 5.72 3.68
N VAL A 16 17.75 5.34 4.29
CA VAL A 16 17.44 3.95 4.64
C VAL A 16 16.89 3.19 3.43
N LEU A 17 15.91 3.78 2.73
CA LEU A 17 15.25 3.19 1.57
C LEU A 17 16.22 2.87 0.42
N ASP A 18 17.24 3.71 0.16
CA ASP A 18 18.24 3.50 -0.90
C ASP A 18 18.91 2.12 -0.83
N CYS A 19 19.20 1.61 0.38
CA CYS A 19 19.77 0.28 0.53
C CYS A 19 18.85 -0.82 -0.05
N TYR A 20 17.54 -0.70 0.17
CA TYR A 20 16.55 -1.62 -0.37
C TYR A 20 16.31 -1.39 -1.86
N LEU A 21 16.29 -0.15 -2.33
CA LEU A 21 16.17 0.18 -3.76
C LEU A 21 17.36 -0.41 -4.53
N LYS A 22 18.60 -0.17 -4.10
CA LYS A 22 19.82 -0.75 -4.69
C LYS A 22 19.78 -2.27 -4.70
N ARG A 23 19.44 -2.92 -3.57
CA ARG A 23 19.29 -4.38 -3.49
C ARG A 23 18.29 -4.91 -4.53
N ASN A 24 17.25 -4.15 -4.84
CA ASN A 24 16.21 -4.53 -5.78
C ASN A 24 16.46 -4.07 -7.24
N LEU A 25 17.55 -3.35 -7.55
CA LEU A 25 17.97 -3.07 -8.93
C LEU A 25 18.47 -4.34 -9.63
N LYS A 26 18.20 -4.47 -10.93
CA LYS A 26 18.68 -5.59 -11.76
C LYS A 26 20.20 -5.77 -11.74
N ASP A 27 20.98 -4.69 -11.65
CA ASP A 27 22.45 -4.78 -11.57
C ASP A 27 22.94 -5.50 -10.30
N ASN A 28 22.11 -5.54 -9.26
CA ASN A 28 22.38 -6.21 -7.98
C ASN A 28 21.57 -7.51 -7.80
N GLY A 29 21.01 -8.06 -8.89
CA GLY A 29 20.22 -9.29 -8.88
C GLY A 29 18.74 -9.13 -8.52
N GLY A 30 18.25 -7.90 -8.38
CA GLY A 30 16.84 -7.59 -8.18
C GLY A 30 16.02 -7.52 -9.47
N LEU A 31 14.80 -6.96 -9.37
CA LEU A 31 13.83 -6.93 -10.47
C LEU A 31 13.61 -5.53 -11.09
N LEU A 32 14.01 -4.44 -10.41
CA LEU A 32 13.80 -3.07 -10.88
C LEU A 32 14.74 -2.75 -12.06
N ASP A 33 14.16 -2.34 -13.18
CA ASP A 33 14.88 -1.82 -14.35
C ASP A 33 15.44 -0.41 -14.06
N GLN A 34 14.67 0.42 -13.35
CA GLN A 34 15.06 1.79 -12.98
C GLN A 34 14.26 2.26 -11.76
N VAL A 35 14.72 3.34 -11.13
CA VAL A 35 13.98 4.09 -10.11
C VAL A 35 13.89 5.55 -10.53
N ILE A 36 12.66 6.09 -10.49
CA ILE A 36 12.35 7.50 -10.73
C ILE A 36 11.93 8.11 -9.39
N PHE A 37 12.67 9.11 -8.92
CA PHE A 37 12.31 9.90 -7.74
C PHE A 37 11.47 11.11 -8.18
N THR A 38 10.19 11.17 -7.80
CA THR A 38 9.35 12.34 -8.07
C THR A 38 9.55 13.35 -6.95
N VAL A 39 9.98 14.56 -7.31
CA VAL A 39 10.41 15.56 -6.33
C VAL A 39 9.20 16.25 -5.69
N HIS A 40 8.99 15.96 -4.41
CA HIS A 40 7.93 16.47 -3.54
C HIS A 40 8.54 17.22 -2.33
N THR A 41 9.50 18.12 -2.59
CA THR A 41 10.10 18.97 -1.56
C THR A 41 10.75 20.20 -2.18
N ASP A 42 10.70 21.33 -1.46
CA ASP A 42 11.42 22.57 -1.74
C ASP A 42 12.65 22.76 -0.85
N ASN A 43 12.91 21.82 0.08
CA ASN A 43 14.05 21.87 0.99
C ASN A 43 15.38 21.67 0.24
N GLU A 44 16.22 22.71 0.24
CA GLU A 44 17.52 22.72 -0.45
C GLU A 44 18.44 21.56 -0.03
N GLU A 45 18.41 21.14 1.23
CA GLU A 45 19.27 20.06 1.70
C GLU A 45 18.77 18.66 1.31
N ASP A 46 17.45 18.48 1.15
CA ASP A 46 16.87 17.25 0.59
C ASP A 46 17.14 17.15 -0.91
N LEU A 47 17.01 18.27 -1.63
CA LEU A 47 17.31 18.37 -3.06
C LEU A 47 18.80 18.12 -3.34
N ALA A 48 19.71 18.69 -2.55
CA ALA A 48 21.15 18.45 -2.67
C ALA A 48 21.51 16.97 -2.42
N TYR A 49 20.89 16.34 -1.41
CA TYR A 49 21.05 14.91 -1.18
C TYR A 49 20.57 14.07 -2.36
N LEU A 50 19.43 14.41 -2.99
CA LEU A 50 18.93 13.70 -4.16
C LEU A 50 19.93 13.78 -5.33
N GLU A 51 20.52 14.95 -5.61
CA GLU A 51 21.55 15.08 -6.66
C GLU A 51 22.76 14.17 -6.42
N ASP A 52 23.21 14.03 -5.17
CA ASP A 52 24.29 13.10 -4.82
C ASP A 52 23.85 11.64 -4.92
N LEU A 53 22.61 11.32 -4.54
CA LEU A 53 22.02 9.99 -4.65
C LEU A 53 21.95 9.51 -6.12
N LEU A 54 21.51 10.38 -7.04
CA LEU A 54 21.42 10.05 -8.48
C LEU A 54 22.79 9.67 -9.07
N LYS A 55 23.89 10.27 -8.60
CA LYS A 55 25.26 9.93 -9.05
C LYS A 55 25.69 8.51 -8.66
N THR A 56 25.01 7.87 -7.69
CA THR A 56 25.38 6.55 -7.18
C THR A 56 24.89 5.38 -8.03
N SER A 57 23.99 5.61 -9.01
CA SER A 57 23.47 4.56 -9.89
C SER A 57 22.97 5.14 -11.22
N PRO A 58 23.40 4.63 -12.40
CA PRO A 58 22.86 5.06 -13.69
C PRO A 58 21.40 4.65 -13.91
N ARG A 59 20.83 3.82 -13.04
CA ARG A 59 19.41 3.42 -13.03
C ARG A 59 18.52 4.34 -12.21
N TYR A 60 19.08 5.37 -11.57
CA TYR A 60 18.34 6.37 -10.83
C TYR A 60 18.14 7.62 -11.68
N SER A 61 16.92 8.16 -11.67
CA SER A 61 16.56 9.44 -12.27
C SER A 61 15.60 10.19 -11.36
N LYS A 62 15.42 11.50 -11.60
CA LYS A 62 14.39 12.29 -10.93
C LYS A 62 13.39 12.85 -11.94
N HIS A 63 12.16 13.06 -11.48
CA HIS A 63 11.14 13.83 -12.18
C HIS A 63 10.80 15.08 -11.36
N ILE A 64 10.76 16.23 -12.02
CA ILE A 64 10.26 17.50 -11.47
C ILE A 64 9.02 17.84 -12.27
N GLN A 65 7.93 18.19 -11.57
CA GLN A 65 6.64 18.53 -12.20
C GLN A 65 6.80 19.62 -13.27
N THR A 66 6.21 19.42 -14.46
CA THR A 66 6.31 20.40 -15.56
C THR A 66 5.10 21.33 -15.66
N GLN A 67 4.01 20.99 -14.98
CA GLN A 67 2.73 21.71 -15.02
C GLN A 67 2.05 21.72 -13.64
N THR A 68 1.13 22.67 -13.43
CA THR A 68 0.31 22.76 -12.22
C THR A 68 -0.95 21.91 -12.38
N TYR A 69 -1.30 21.14 -11.35
CA TYR A 69 -2.55 20.39 -11.25
C TYR A 69 -3.48 21.02 -10.19
N SER A 70 -4.79 20.76 -10.27
CA SER A 70 -5.81 21.34 -9.37
C SER A 70 -5.67 20.93 -7.91
N ASP A 71 -4.91 19.86 -7.67
CA ASP A 71 -4.60 19.22 -6.38
C ASP A 71 -3.13 19.41 -5.97
N GLY A 72 -2.37 20.17 -6.75
CA GLY A 72 -0.95 20.42 -6.50
C GLY A 72 -0.07 19.22 -6.83
N TRP A 73 0.63 18.71 -5.82
CA TRP A 73 1.74 17.78 -6.02
C TRP A 73 1.35 16.29 -6.13
N TYR A 74 0.16 15.89 -5.68
CA TYR A 74 -0.24 14.47 -5.62
C TYR A 74 -0.38 13.87 -7.02
N THR A 75 -1.25 14.41 -7.87
CA THR A 75 -1.30 14.05 -9.30
C THR A 75 0.05 14.30 -9.99
N ALA A 76 0.80 15.35 -9.64
CA ALA A 76 2.08 15.65 -10.28
C ALA A 76 3.13 14.53 -10.15
N ASN A 77 3.12 13.77 -9.04
CA ASN A 77 3.99 12.61 -8.85
C ASN A 77 3.76 11.48 -9.89
N TRP A 78 2.59 11.43 -10.52
CA TRP A 78 2.27 10.43 -11.55
C TRP A 78 2.65 10.86 -12.97
N GLU A 79 3.10 12.11 -13.17
CA GLU A 79 3.51 12.63 -14.47
C GLU A 79 4.56 11.78 -15.22
N PRO A 80 5.61 11.18 -14.60
CA PRO A 80 6.59 10.36 -15.33
C PRO A 80 6.07 8.96 -15.73
N VAL A 81 4.80 8.63 -15.45
CA VAL A 81 4.16 7.41 -15.96
C VAL A 81 3.84 7.57 -17.45
N LYS A 82 4.77 7.11 -18.30
CA LYS A 82 4.71 7.26 -19.77
C LYS A 82 4.83 5.95 -20.57
N ASP A 83 5.19 4.82 -19.96
CA ASP A 83 5.23 3.51 -20.63
C ASP A 83 3.99 2.67 -20.27
N PRO A 84 3.01 2.51 -21.18
CA PRO A 84 1.80 1.73 -20.90
C PRO A 84 2.07 0.23 -20.72
N LYS A 85 3.24 -0.27 -21.14
CA LYS A 85 3.69 -1.67 -21.00
C LYS A 85 4.58 -1.89 -19.77
N ALA A 86 4.87 -0.86 -18.99
CA ALA A 86 5.58 -1.00 -17.73
C ALA A 86 4.64 -1.35 -16.58
N VAL A 87 5.20 -1.99 -15.55
CA VAL A 87 4.63 -2.00 -14.21
C VAL A 87 5.39 -0.97 -13.39
N TYR A 88 4.65 -0.10 -12.72
CA TYR A 88 5.17 0.89 -11.79
C TYR A 88 4.89 0.39 -10.38
N ILE A 89 5.89 0.45 -9.51
CA ILE A 89 5.74 0.25 -8.07
C ILE A 89 5.83 1.64 -7.45
N LYS A 90 4.72 2.18 -6.95
CA LYS A 90 4.74 3.41 -6.17
C LYS A 90 5.27 3.09 -4.77
N ILE A 91 6.23 3.88 -4.31
CA ILE A 91 6.95 3.71 -3.05
C ILE A 91 7.01 5.09 -2.38
N ASP A 92 6.53 5.22 -1.15
CA ASP A 92 6.77 6.44 -0.37
C ASP A 92 8.19 6.45 0.22
N ASP A 93 8.73 7.66 0.39
CA ASP A 93 10.06 7.87 0.95
C ASP A 93 10.22 7.37 2.40
N ASP A 94 9.13 7.22 3.16
CA ASP A 94 9.11 6.63 4.52
C ASP A 94 9.06 5.10 4.58
N VAL A 95 9.17 4.40 3.45
CA VAL A 95 9.37 2.94 3.42
C VAL A 95 10.79 2.58 3.89
N VAL A 96 10.93 2.27 5.18
CA VAL A 96 12.22 1.94 5.83
C VAL A 96 12.61 0.45 5.82
N PHE A 97 11.73 -0.44 5.34
CA PHE A 97 12.01 -1.88 5.21
C PHE A 97 11.26 -2.48 4.02
N ILE A 98 11.93 -3.37 3.27
CA ILE A 98 11.32 -4.19 2.22
C ILE A 98 11.84 -5.63 2.37
N GLU A 99 10.94 -6.62 2.44
CA GLU A 99 11.31 -8.05 2.45
C GLU A 99 11.85 -8.47 1.06
N ASN A 100 12.69 -9.51 1.00
CA ASN A 100 13.35 -9.92 -0.24
C ASN A 100 12.37 -10.30 -1.36
N LYS A 101 11.22 -10.89 -1.03
CA LYS A 101 10.22 -11.34 -2.00
C LYS A 101 9.14 -10.29 -2.28
N THR A 102 9.01 -9.21 -1.49
CA THR A 102 7.89 -8.25 -1.60
C THR A 102 7.62 -7.81 -3.03
N ILE A 103 8.65 -7.34 -3.75
CA ILE A 103 8.51 -6.89 -5.15
C ILE A 103 8.08 -8.04 -6.06
N SER A 104 8.68 -9.23 -5.94
CA SER A 104 8.29 -10.37 -6.76
C SER A 104 6.84 -10.79 -6.50
N ALA A 105 6.39 -10.78 -5.24
CA ALA A 105 5.04 -11.17 -4.86
C ALA A 105 3.98 -10.23 -5.44
N VAL A 106 4.12 -8.91 -5.24
CA VAL A 106 3.12 -7.93 -5.73
C VAL A 106 3.09 -7.87 -7.26
N VAL A 107 4.26 -7.97 -7.92
CA VAL A 107 4.34 -7.93 -9.39
C VAL A 107 3.77 -9.20 -10.01
N THR A 108 4.15 -10.38 -9.53
CA THR A 108 3.58 -11.66 -10.02
C THR A 108 2.07 -11.67 -9.78
N ARG A 109 1.59 -11.26 -8.60
CA ARG A 109 0.16 -11.19 -8.31
C ARG A 109 -0.59 -10.27 -9.27
N LEU A 110 -0.08 -9.09 -9.60
CA LEU A 110 -0.68 -8.12 -10.52
C LEU A 110 -0.70 -8.61 -11.98
N LEU A 111 0.34 -9.33 -12.41
CA LEU A 111 0.48 -9.83 -13.79
C LEU A 111 -0.33 -11.10 -14.03
N ASP A 112 -0.32 -12.04 -13.09
CA ASP A 112 -1.07 -13.30 -13.19
C ASP A 112 -2.60 -13.10 -13.01
N ASN A 113 -3.01 -11.92 -12.51
CA ASN A 113 -4.41 -11.57 -12.30
C ASN A 113 -4.76 -10.25 -13.03
N PRO A 114 -5.05 -10.30 -14.35
CA PRO A 114 -5.41 -9.12 -15.14
C PRO A 114 -6.61 -8.34 -14.59
N GLN A 115 -7.49 -8.98 -13.83
CA GLN A 115 -8.67 -8.38 -13.21
C GLN A 115 -8.35 -7.44 -12.02
N TYR A 116 -7.16 -7.56 -11.41
CA TYR A 116 -6.76 -6.61 -10.37
C TYR A 116 -6.28 -5.30 -11.00
N PHE A 117 -6.74 -4.16 -10.50
CA PHE A 117 -6.26 -2.84 -10.92
C PHE A 117 -4.88 -2.53 -10.34
N ALA A 118 -4.71 -2.80 -9.05
CA ALA A 118 -3.51 -2.57 -8.26
C ALA A 118 -3.30 -3.72 -7.27
N VAL A 119 -2.06 -3.92 -6.81
CA VAL A 119 -1.73 -4.84 -5.72
C VAL A 119 -0.82 -4.11 -4.73
N SER A 120 -1.33 -3.84 -3.53
CA SER A 120 -0.54 -3.29 -2.43
C SER A 120 0.26 -4.38 -1.71
N ALA A 121 1.42 -4.03 -1.16
CA ALA A 121 2.15 -4.89 -0.25
C ALA A 121 1.50 -4.90 1.13
N ASN A 122 1.90 -5.84 1.98
CA ASN A 122 1.53 -5.83 3.39
C ASN A 122 2.29 -4.71 4.14
N VAL A 123 1.77 -3.48 4.11
CA VAL A 123 2.39 -2.30 4.72
C VAL A 123 2.14 -2.29 6.24
N LEU A 124 3.21 -2.48 7.02
CA LEU A 124 3.17 -2.34 8.48
C LEU A 124 2.78 -0.91 8.88
N ASN A 125 1.97 -0.79 9.94
CA ASN A 125 1.46 0.50 10.42
C ASN A 125 0.52 1.24 9.42
N ASN A 126 -0.03 0.55 8.42
CA ASN A 126 -1.22 1.05 7.71
C ASN A 126 -2.47 0.84 8.57
N PRO A 127 -3.27 1.86 8.90
CA PRO A 127 -4.48 1.71 9.74
C PRO A 127 -5.35 0.50 9.39
N SER A 128 -5.64 0.28 8.11
CA SER A 128 -6.50 -0.80 7.60
C SER A 128 -5.90 -2.22 7.70
N LEU A 129 -4.56 -2.37 7.76
CA LEU A 129 -3.87 -3.65 7.96
C LEU A 129 -3.29 -3.82 9.36
N SER A 130 -3.21 -2.76 10.16
CA SER A 130 -2.50 -2.80 11.43
C SER A 130 -3.02 -3.90 12.36
N TRP A 131 -4.31 -4.24 12.29
CA TRP A 131 -4.92 -5.37 13.03
C TRP A 131 -4.35 -6.75 12.62
N VAL A 132 -3.89 -6.92 11.38
CA VAL A 132 -3.20 -8.12 10.88
C VAL A 132 -1.81 -8.27 11.53
N HIS A 133 -1.19 -7.17 11.96
CA HIS A 133 0.19 -7.14 12.50
C HIS A 133 0.26 -7.22 14.02
N TYR A 134 -0.87 -7.51 14.66
CA TYR A 134 -1.03 -7.60 16.10
C TYR A 134 0.02 -8.50 16.78
N HIS A 135 0.87 -7.91 17.63
CA HIS A 135 1.35 -8.46 18.92
C HIS A 135 1.80 -7.31 19.87
N ILE A 136 1.66 -7.42 21.21
CA ILE A 136 2.46 -6.75 22.29
C ILE A 136 2.51 -5.18 22.33
N SER A 137 2.13 -4.39 23.36
CA SER A 137 1.58 -4.60 24.72
C SER A 137 1.46 -3.27 25.55
N ASP A 138 0.94 -3.29 26.80
CA ASP A 138 0.96 -2.28 27.90
C ASP A 138 1.44 -0.84 27.62
N PHE A 139 0.47 0.04 27.39
CA PHE A 139 0.57 1.51 27.37
C PHE A 139 -0.86 2.10 27.32
N ASN A 140 -1.05 3.41 27.56
CA ASN A 140 -2.36 4.06 27.34
C ASN A 140 -2.76 3.97 25.86
N LYS A 141 -3.58 2.98 25.54
CA LYS A 141 -3.78 2.45 24.17
C LYS A 141 -4.16 3.45 23.08
N ASP A 142 -4.68 4.62 23.44
CA ASP A 142 -5.12 5.69 22.55
C ASP A 142 -4.01 6.62 22.04
N GLY A 143 -2.74 6.43 22.47
CA GLY A 143 -1.63 7.31 22.08
C GLY A 143 -1.53 8.61 22.89
N SER A 144 -2.42 8.82 23.88
CA SER A 144 -2.53 10.07 24.67
C SER A 144 -1.32 10.37 25.55
N THR A 145 -0.59 9.34 25.97
CA THR A 145 0.67 9.49 26.71
C THR A 145 1.79 9.80 25.71
N PRO A 146 2.76 10.67 26.00
CA PRO A 146 3.88 10.94 25.10
C PRO A 146 5.01 9.90 25.26
N ALA A 147 5.88 9.80 24.26
CA ALA A 147 7.14 9.08 24.35
C ALA A 147 7.99 9.61 25.54
N PRO A 148 8.51 8.74 26.44
CA PRO A 148 9.29 9.18 27.60
C PRO A 148 10.53 10.02 27.26
N TYR A 149 11.18 9.71 26.13
CA TYR A 149 12.23 10.51 25.51
C TYR A 149 12.46 10.08 24.05
N ALA A 150 13.15 10.91 23.26
CA ALA A 150 13.52 10.57 21.89
C ALA A 150 14.48 9.36 21.84
N GLY A 151 14.16 8.33 21.04
CA GLY A 151 14.97 7.13 20.91
C GLY A 151 14.85 6.11 22.07
N HIS A 152 13.84 6.23 22.93
CA HIS A 152 13.61 5.22 23.99
C HIS A 152 13.28 3.84 23.41
N ARG A 153 13.83 2.79 24.04
CA ARG A 153 13.56 1.39 23.69
C ARG A 153 12.27 0.91 24.32
N TRP A 154 11.39 0.30 23.53
CA TRP A 154 10.25 -0.46 24.04
C TRP A 154 10.69 -1.86 24.49
N LEU A 155 10.10 -2.30 25.60
CA LEU A 155 10.23 -3.67 26.09
C LEU A 155 8.89 -4.38 25.87
N PRO A 156 8.88 -5.65 25.38
CA PRO A 156 7.67 -6.45 25.39
C PRO A 156 7.12 -6.57 26.81
N ALA A 157 5.81 -6.36 27.01
CA ALA A 157 5.22 -6.57 28.32
C ALA A 157 5.37 -8.01 28.76
N ARG A 158 5.55 -8.13 30.07
CA ARG A 158 5.73 -9.41 30.74
C ARG A 158 4.45 -9.71 31.49
N VAL A 159 3.55 -10.41 30.82
CA VAL A 159 2.38 -11.02 31.47
C VAL A 159 2.91 -12.00 32.54
N PRO A 160 2.42 -11.95 33.79
CA PRO A 160 2.86 -12.88 34.83
C PRO A 160 2.62 -14.34 34.39
N PRO A 161 3.53 -15.28 34.72
CA PRO A 161 3.35 -16.68 34.36
C PRO A 161 2.02 -17.24 34.86
N GLY A 162 1.15 -17.66 33.94
CA GLY A 162 -0.19 -18.19 34.25
C GLY A 162 -1.33 -17.17 34.23
N SER A 163 -1.08 -15.88 34.02
CA SER A 163 -2.14 -14.91 33.75
C SER A 163 -2.57 -14.93 32.28
N PRO A 164 -3.87 -14.83 31.95
CA PRO A 164 -4.31 -14.65 30.58
C PRO A 164 -3.88 -13.27 30.06
N TYR A 165 -3.31 -13.22 28.85
CA TYR A 165 -3.06 -11.96 28.16
C TYR A 165 -4.36 -11.43 27.55
N ASN A 166 -4.68 -10.17 27.80
CA ASN A 166 -5.82 -9.49 27.21
C ASN A 166 -5.34 -8.51 26.13
N ILE A 167 -5.83 -8.68 24.90
CA ILE A 167 -5.48 -7.82 23.76
C ILE A 167 -6.00 -6.39 23.94
N GLU A 168 -7.16 -6.24 24.57
CA GLU A 168 -7.87 -4.96 24.76
C GLU A 168 -7.09 -3.95 25.61
N ASP A 169 -6.06 -4.39 26.32
CA ASP A 169 -5.23 -3.55 27.20
C ASP A 169 -3.97 -3.01 26.47
N SER A 170 -3.83 -3.27 25.16
CA SER A 170 -2.69 -2.84 24.35
C SER A 170 -3.07 -1.92 23.17
N PRO A 171 -2.18 -1.02 22.71
CA PRO A 171 -2.46 -0.05 21.63
C PRO A 171 -3.08 -0.62 20.34
N VAL A 172 -2.76 -1.86 19.97
CA VAL A 172 -3.40 -2.60 18.87
C VAL A 172 -4.93 -2.63 18.94
N SER A 173 -5.54 -2.50 20.12
CA SER A 173 -7.00 -2.48 20.27
C SER A 173 -7.64 -1.24 19.63
N THR A 174 -6.86 -0.28 19.13
CA THR A 174 -7.33 0.85 18.30
C THR A 174 -7.28 0.56 16.80
N PHE A 175 -6.88 -0.63 16.36
CA PHE A 175 -6.83 -0.98 14.94
C PHE A 175 -8.21 -1.35 14.40
N THR A 176 -8.50 -0.84 13.20
CA THR A 176 -9.80 -0.92 12.52
C THR A 176 -9.56 -1.04 11.01
N TYR A 177 -10.56 -1.43 10.22
CA TYR A 177 -10.47 -1.41 8.75
C TYR A 177 -10.62 -0.01 8.12
N ASP A 178 -10.64 1.04 8.94
CA ASP A 178 -10.77 2.43 8.51
C ASP A 178 -9.39 3.07 8.33
N ALA A 179 -9.10 3.55 7.11
CA ALA A 179 -7.86 4.27 6.78
C ALA A 179 -7.71 5.58 7.56
N PHE A 180 -8.82 6.19 7.99
CA PHE A 180 -8.89 7.37 8.84
C PHE A 180 -9.28 7.03 10.29
N GLY A 181 -9.23 5.75 10.65
CA GLY A 181 -9.56 5.25 11.98
C GLY A 181 -8.61 5.75 13.08
N PRO A 182 -8.92 5.46 14.35
CA PRO A 182 -8.23 6.03 15.51
C PRO A 182 -6.73 5.65 15.60
N SER A 183 -6.27 4.73 14.77
CA SER A 183 -4.87 4.34 14.69
C SER A 183 -3.98 5.22 13.82
N LEU A 184 -4.54 6.02 12.89
CA LEU A 184 -3.77 6.86 11.96
C LEU A 184 -2.83 7.85 12.68
N GLY A 185 -3.28 8.42 13.80
CA GLY A 185 -2.48 9.30 14.66
C GLY A 185 -1.83 8.62 15.87
N ASN A 186 -2.01 7.30 16.04
CA ASN A 186 -1.63 6.60 17.27
C ASN A 186 -0.18 6.10 17.21
N TRP A 187 0.75 6.97 17.63
CA TRP A 187 2.19 6.68 17.65
C TRP A 187 2.55 5.41 18.44
N ALA A 188 1.77 5.04 19.46
CA ALA A 188 2.06 3.88 20.30
C ALA A 188 1.61 2.58 19.65
N ALA A 189 0.50 2.59 18.92
CA ALA A 189 0.07 1.47 18.10
C ALA A 189 1.02 1.26 16.89
N ALA A 190 1.51 2.36 16.30
CA ALA A 190 2.60 2.33 15.34
C ALA A 190 3.87 1.68 15.93
N ALA A 191 4.34 2.17 17.09
CA ALA A 191 5.51 1.63 17.77
C ALA A 191 5.35 0.13 18.07
N GLN A 192 4.21 -0.28 18.67
CA GLN A 192 3.86 -1.67 18.91
C GLN A 192 4.03 -2.54 17.66
N SER A 193 3.47 -2.11 16.52
CA SER A 193 3.53 -2.87 15.26
C SER A 193 4.97 -3.03 14.75
N HIS A 194 5.77 -1.97 14.80
CA HIS A 194 7.17 -2.02 14.38
C HIS A 194 8.05 -2.84 15.34
N TYR A 195 7.86 -2.75 16.66
CA TYR A 195 8.62 -3.55 17.62
C TYR A 195 8.25 -5.04 17.57
N SER A 196 6.96 -5.35 17.36
CA SER A 196 6.47 -6.70 17.04
C SER A 196 7.21 -7.26 15.83
N PHE A 197 7.25 -6.49 14.72
CA PHE A 197 7.95 -6.90 13.51
C PHE A 197 9.45 -7.10 13.72
N LEU A 198 10.15 -6.14 14.34
CA LEU A 198 11.59 -6.22 14.58
C LEU A 198 11.98 -7.44 15.44
N HIS A 199 11.17 -7.77 16.45
CA HIS A 199 11.36 -8.97 17.27
C HIS A 199 11.27 -10.27 16.46
N HIS A 200 10.34 -10.34 15.50
CA HIS A 200 10.17 -11.48 14.62
C HIS A 200 11.18 -11.51 13.46
N LEU A 201 11.69 -10.35 13.04
CA LEU A 201 12.84 -10.23 12.14
C LEU A 201 14.13 -10.76 12.80
N GLU A 202 14.41 -10.37 14.05
CA GLU A 202 15.55 -10.87 14.84
C GLU A 202 15.50 -12.41 15.05
N LYS A 203 14.30 -12.98 15.13
CA LYS A 203 14.06 -14.42 15.28
C LYS A 203 14.05 -15.20 13.96
N GLY A 204 13.96 -14.52 12.82
CA GLY A 204 13.78 -15.15 11.51
C GLY A 204 12.41 -15.81 11.30
N ASP A 205 11.36 -15.39 12.02
CA ASP A 205 9.99 -15.90 11.89
C ASP A 205 9.01 -14.85 11.32
N THR A 206 9.50 -14.04 10.36
CA THR A 206 8.72 -13.03 9.61
C THR A 206 7.57 -13.60 8.78
N TRP A 207 7.51 -14.92 8.56
CA TRP A 207 6.40 -15.61 7.88
C TRP A 207 5.04 -15.35 8.56
N ARG A 208 5.03 -14.90 9.83
CA ARG A 208 3.82 -14.46 10.54
C ARG A 208 3.11 -13.26 9.89
N TYR A 209 3.84 -12.46 9.12
CA TYR A 209 3.32 -11.31 8.38
C TYR A 209 3.06 -11.65 6.90
N GLU A 210 3.25 -12.91 6.50
CA GLU A 210 2.96 -13.40 5.15
C GLU A 210 1.52 -13.98 5.13
N PHE A 211 0.68 -13.42 4.26
CA PHE A 211 -0.64 -13.96 3.92
C PHE A 211 -0.81 -13.93 2.39
N ASP A 212 -1.73 -14.74 1.87
CA ASP A 212 -1.88 -14.89 0.42
C ASP A 212 -2.55 -13.68 -0.26
N THR A 213 -3.81 -13.42 0.06
CA THR A 213 -4.60 -12.34 -0.54
C THR A 213 -5.45 -11.71 0.55
N TRP A 214 -5.42 -10.38 0.66
CA TRP A 214 -6.39 -9.64 1.45
C TRP A 214 -7.23 -8.75 0.51
N ASP A 215 -8.50 -9.10 0.29
CA ASP A 215 -9.41 -8.30 -0.53
C ASP A 215 -10.00 -7.17 0.32
N TYR A 216 -9.71 -5.94 -0.07
CA TYR A 216 -10.18 -4.72 0.60
C TYR A 216 -11.63 -4.37 0.29
N SER A 217 -12.31 -5.08 -0.61
CA SER A 217 -13.71 -4.82 -0.96
C SER A 217 -13.98 -3.35 -1.30
N TYR A 218 -13.10 -2.74 -2.09
CA TYR A 218 -13.17 -1.34 -2.56
C TYR A 218 -13.03 -0.28 -1.46
N THR A 219 -12.50 -0.64 -0.28
CA THR A 219 -12.08 0.33 0.75
C THR A 219 -10.63 0.80 0.52
N ARG A 220 -10.29 1.99 1.02
CA ARG A 220 -8.98 2.63 0.81
C ARG A 220 -7.81 1.75 1.25
N LEU A 221 -6.86 1.57 0.34
CA LEU A 221 -5.59 0.85 0.57
C LEU A 221 -4.52 1.80 1.11
N SER A 222 -3.54 1.30 1.89
CA SER A 222 -2.25 2.02 1.96
C SER A 222 -1.61 1.99 0.60
N ILE A 223 -1.27 3.18 0.09
CA ILE A 223 -0.51 3.29 -1.16
C ILE A 223 0.99 3.49 -0.93
N ASN A 224 1.51 3.35 0.30
CA ASN A 224 2.95 3.52 0.58
C ASN A 224 3.83 2.54 -0.20
N PHE A 225 3.29 1.37 -0.56
CA PHE A 225 3.97 0.42 -1.43
C PHE A 225 2.97 -0.40 -2.25
N PHE A 226 2.76 -0.06 -3.52
CA PHE A 226 1.86 -0.84 -4.39
C PHE A 226 2.31 -0.89 -5.84
N ALA A 227 1.97 -2.00 -6.52
CA ALA A 227 2.22 -2.20 -7.94
C ALA A 227 0.95 -1.91 -8.77
N ILE A 228 1.12 -1.18 -9.88
CA ILE A 228 0.09 -0.84 -10.85
C ILE A 228 0.67 -0.80 -12.28
N ARG A 229 -0.16 -1.01 -13.30
CA ARG A 229 0.30 -1.02 -14.71
C ARG A 229 0.30 0.40 -15.26
N GLY A 230 1.31 0.74 -16.07
CA GLY A 230 1.42 2.07 -16.67
C GLY A 230 0.18 2.47 -17.47
N LYS A 231 -0.40 1.53 -18.24
CA LYS A 231 -1.66 1.78 -18.97
C LYS A 231 -2.82 2.20 -18.06
N ASP A 232 -2.95 1.57 -16.90
CA ASP A 232 -4.10 1.74 -16.01
C ASP A 232 -4.08 3.13 -15.32
N ILE A 233 -2.88 3.69 -15.13
CA ILE A 233 -2.66 5.10 -14.76
C ILE A 233 -2.90 6.03 -15.95
N MET A 234 -2.27 5.76 -17.10
CA MET A 234 -2.31 6.62 -18.28
C MET A 234 -3.74 6.80 -18.85
N ASP A 235 -4.58 5.78 -18.73
CA ASP A 235 -5.99 5.80 -19.16
C ASP A 235 -6.86 6.74 -18.31
N ALA A 236 -6.38 7.18 -17.13
CA ALA A 236 -7.10 8.06 -16.20
C ALA A 236 -6.35 9.36 -15.86
N PHE A 237 -5.13 9.56 -16.38
CA PHE A 237 -4.28 10.70 -16.06
C PHE A 237 -4.50 11.89 -17.03
N PRO A 238 -4.58 13.14 -16.56
CA PRO A 238 -4.53 13.59 -15.17
C PRO A 238 -5.81 13.24 -14.40
N PHE A 239 -5.68 12.94 -13.11
CA PHE A 239 -6.81 12.47 -12.31
C PHE A 239 -7.86 13.57 -12.12
N PRO A 240 -9.16 13.24 -12.13
CA PRO A 240 -10.24 14.22 -11.96
C PRO A 240 -10.51 14.59 -10.49
N PHE A 241 -9.79 14.00 -9.53
CA PHE A 241 -9.93 14.23 -8.09
C PHE A 241 -8.57 14.52 -7.46
N SER A 242 -8.58 15.20 -6.31
CA SER A 242 -7.37 15.68 -5.63
C SER A 242 -6.72 14.71 -4.65
N ASP A 243 -7.36 13.57 -4.42
CA ASP A 243 -6.87 12.50 -3.57
C ASP A 243 -6.61 11.32 -4.50
N ASP A 244 -5.35 11.17 -4.92
CA ASP A 244 -4.94 10.14 -5.87
C ASP A 244 -5.08 8.74 -5.26
N GLU A 245 -4.91 8.61 -3.94
CA GLU A 245 -5.15 7.35 -3.23
C GLU A 245 -6.64 6.96 -3.27
N ALA A 246 -7.55 7.87 -2.90
CA ALA A 246 -9.00 7.62 -2.98
C ALA A 246 -9.43 7.35 -4.42
N PHE A 247 -8.90 8.11 -5.38
CA PHE A 247 -9.25 7.92 -6.78
C PHE A 247 -8.80 6.54 -7.29
N LEU A 248 -7.55 6.16 -7.08
CA LEU A 248 -7.00 4.90 -7.60
C LEU A 248 -7.50 3.67 -6.83
N THR A 249 -7.78 3.78 -5.53
CA THR A 249 -8.10 2.62 -4.66
C THR A 249 -9.60 2.42 -4.41
N GLU A 250 -10.42 3.46 -4.55
CA GLU A 250 -11.87 3.40 -4.32
C GLU A 250 -12.64 3.73 -5.61
N ILE A 251 -12.51 4.97 -6.10
CA ILE A 251 -13.38 5.52 -7.16
C ILE A 251 -13.17 4.80 -8.50
N ARG A 252 -11.93 4.75 -8.99
CA ARG A 252 -11.60 4.16 -10.29
C ARG A 252 -11.87 2.66 -10.31
N LEU A 253 -11.63 1.99 -9.19
CA LEU A 253 -11.97 0.57 -9.01
C LEU A 253 -13.49 0.35 -9.05
N ALA A 254 -14.29 1.24 -8.47
CA ALA A 254 -15.75 1.21 -8.58
C ALA A 254 -16.27 1.55 -10.00
N GLU A 255 -15.63 2.46 -10.73
CA GLU A 255 -15.94 2.76 -12.15
C GLU A 255 -15.67 1.56 -13.06
N LEU A 256 -14.51 0.92 -12.92
CA LEU A 256 -14.17 -0.29 -13.66
C LEU A 256 -15.12 -1.45 -13.29
N LYS A 257 -15.59 -1.49 -12.04
CA LYS A 257 -16.71 -2.35 -11.63
C LYS A 257 -18.04 -1.94 -12.29
N GLY A 258 -18.26 -0.67 -12.59
CA GLY A 258 -19.40 -0.20 -13.40
C GLY A 258 -19.47 -0.85 -14.79
N MET A 259 -18.36 -1.46 -15.26
CA MET A 259 -18.28 -2.24 -16.50
C MET A 259 -18.41 -3.77 -16.28
N TRP A 260 -19.18 -4.24 -15.29
CA TRP A 260 -19.53 -5.67 -15.23
C TRP A 260 -20.33 -6.10 -16.46
N HIS A 261 -19.75 -7.01 -17.23
CA HIS A 261 -20.49 -7.99 -18.00
C HIS A 261 -21.44 -8.73 -17.04
N GLY A 262 -22.73 -8.41 -17.11
CA GLY A 262 -23.72 -8.92 -16.19
C GLY A 262 -24.04 -10.39 -16.43
N LEU A 263 -24.94 -10.95 -15.61
CA LEU A 263 -25.57 -12.26 -15.87
C LEU A 263 -26.13 -12.39 -17.30
N THR A 264 -26.45 -11.25 -17.94
CA THR A 264 -26.89 -11.10 -19.33
C THR A 264 -25.90 -11.59 -20.39
N ASP A 265 -24.60 -11.59 -20.10
CA ASP A 265 -23.55 -12.03 -21.05
C ASP A 265 -23.23 -13.53 -20.90
N THR A 266 -24.07 -14.26 -20.16
CA THR A 266 -24.00 -15.71 -19.95
C THR A 266 -25.37 -16.35 -20.15
N ASP A 267 -25.43 -17.67 -20.33
CA ASP A 267 -26.70 -18.38 -20.42
C ASP A 267 -27.46 -18.45 -19.07
N LEU A 268 -26.84 -18.05 -17.96
CA LEU A 268 -27.44 -18.07 -16.63
C LEU A 268 -28.69 -17.17 -16.55
N MET A 269 -28.72 -15.99 -17.19
CA MET A 269 -29.93 -15.17 -17.19
C MET A 269 -31.10 -15.89 -17.88
N SER A 270 -30.82 -16.59 -18.99
CA SER A 270 -31.81 -17.43 -19.68
C SER A 270 -32.26 -18.63 -18.85
N ARG A 271 -31.34 -19.26 -18.09
CA ARG A 271 -31.66 -20.36 -17.16
C ARG A 271 -32.49 -19.91 -15.97
N TYR A 272 -32.15 -18.78 -15.34
CA TYR A 272 -32.93 -18.21 -14.25
C TYR A 272 -34.31 -17.77 -14.74
N LYS A 273 -34.41 -17.22 -15.95
CA LYS A 273 -35.70 -16.93 -16.57
C LYS A 273 -36.53 -18.19 -16.84
N ALA A 274 -35.94 -19.23 -17.45
CA ALA A 274 -36.63 -20.50 -17.68
C ALA A 274 -37.10 -21.14 -16.37
N TYR A 275 -36.25 -21.17 -15.34
CA TYR A 275 -36.65 -21.64 -14.01
C TYR A 275 -37.77 -20.78 -13.38
N ALA A 276 -37.73 -19.46 -13.55
CA ALA A 276 -38.81 -18.60 -13.11
C ALA A 276 -40.12 -18.92 -13.85
N ASP A 277 -40.08 -18.99 -15.18
CA ASP A 277 -41.24 -19.30 -16.03
C ASP A 277 -41.82 -20.71 -15.71
N GLU A 278 -40.98 -21.72 -15.48
CA GLU A 278 -41.35 -23.12 -15.21
C GLU A 278 -41.74 -23.43 -13.76
N MET A 279 -41.22 -22.70 -12.76
CA MET A 279 -41.34 -23.07 -11.34
C MET A 279 -41.90 -21.97 -10.44
N VAL A 280 -41.91 -20.70 -10.88
CA VAL A 280 -42.28 -19.54 -10.04
C VAL A 280 -43.51 -18.80 -10.63
N CYS A 281 -43.51 -18.54 -11.93
CA CYS A 281 -44.53 -17.77 -12.63
C CYS A 281 -45.80 -18.57 -12.96
N VAL A 282 -45.75 -19.90 -12.84
CA VAL A 282 -46.80 -20.86 -13.27
C VAL A 282 -48.21 -20.54 -12.74
N ASN A 283 -48.32 -19.85 -11.61
CA ASN A 283 -49.59 -19.49 -10.96
C ASN A 283 -49.81 -17.98 -10.80
N ILE A 284 -49.08 -17.13 -11.53
CA ILE A 284 -49.33 -15.67 -11.53
C ILE A 284 -50.43 -15.39 -12.57
N PRO A 285 -51.64 -14.93 -12.17
CA PRO A 285 -52.66 -14.56 -13.14
C PRO A 285 -52.18 -13.36 -13.96
N VAL A 286 -52.23 -13.46 -15.28
CA VAL A 286 -52.02 -12.31 -16.17
C VAL A 286 -53.16 -11.32 -15.93
N MET A 287 -52.81 -10.09 -15.54
CA MET A 287 -53.72 -8.96 -15.32
C MET A 287 -53.50 -7.90 -16.40
#